data_AF-A0A5C8T295-F1
#
_entry.id   AF-A0A5C8T295-F1
#
_cell.length_a   1.000
_cell.length_b   1.000
_cell.length_c   1.000
_cell.angle_alpha   90.00
_cell.angle_beta   90.00
_cell.angle_gamma   90.00
#
_symmetry.space_group_name_H-M   'P 1'
#
loop_
_entity.id
_entity.type
_entity.pdbx_description
1 polymer ?
#
loop_
_entity_poly.entity_id
_entity_poly.type
_entity_poly.pdbx_seq_one_letter_code
_entity_poly.pdbx_strand_id
1 'polypeptide(L)' 'MSVSVVTLNKGRGHHLARLLEGLGRCAPPDEAVVVEMGGDTAPLPDLGFPIRRTHLSLDGLPLAAARNAGR' A
#
# COMPACT_ATOMS: atom_id res chain seq x y z
N MET A 1 1.49 -16.42 13.54
CA MET A 1 0.44 -15.94 12.62
C MET A 1 1.11 -14.93 11.71
N SER A 2 1.01 -15.11 10.39
CA SER A 2 1.54 -14.16 9.42
C SER A 2 0.49 -13.10 9.11
N VAL A 3 0.89 -11.83 9.01
CA VAL A 3 0.01 -10.69 8.74
C VAL A 3 0.51 -9.95 7.50
N SER A 4 -0.33 -9.86 6.48
CA SER A 4 -0.16 -9.00 5.30
C SER A 4 -1.12 -7.81 5.40
N VAL A 5 -0.60 -6.59 5.21
CA VAL A 5 -1.39 -5.35 5.22
C VAL A 5 -1.63 -4.89 3.80
N VAL A 6 -2.89 -4.84 3.39
CA VAL A 6 -3.28 -4.28 2.09
C VAL A 6 -3.84 -2.88 2.29
N THR A 7 -3.29 -1.90 1.59
CA THR A 7 -3.77 -0.51 1.59
C THR A 7 -3.98 0.01 0.18
N LEU A 8 -4.94 0.91 0.01
CA LEU A 8 -5.28 1.50 -1.28
C LEU A 8 -4.82 2.96 -1.29
N ASN A 9 -4.10 3.37 -2.33
CA ASN A 9 -3.66 4.76 -2.49
C ASN A 9 -4.24 5.36 -3.78
N LYS A 10 -4.77 6.58 -3.67
CA LYS A 10 -5.18 7.39 -4.83
C LYS A 10 -4.89 8.86 -4.55
N GLY A 11 -3.73 9.33 -4.99
CA GLY A 11 -3.30 10.72 -4.78
C GLY A 11 -3.09 11.10 -3.31
N ARG A 12 -2.76 10.13 -2.44
CA ARG A 12 -2.53 10.33 -0.99
C ARG A 12 -1.12 9.91 -0.55
N GLY A 13 -0.11 10.08 -1.42
CA GLY A 13 1.27 9.64 -1.18
C GLY A 13 1.86 10.05 0.18
N HIS A 14 1.66 11.30 0.63
CA HIS A 14 2.11 11.73 1.96
C HIS A 14 1.46 10.95 3.12
N HIS A 15 0.16 10.64 3.02
CA HIS A 15 -0.54 9.87 4.05
C HIS A 15 -0.11 8.40 4.00
N LEU A 16 0.10 7.86 2.78
CA LEU A 16 0.66 6.53 2.59
C LEU A 16 2.02 6.39 3.27
N ALA A 17 2.94 7.34 3.06
CA ALA A 17 4.25 7.31 3.69
C ALA A 17 4.14 7.25 5.23
N ARG A 18 3.26 8.05 5.83
CA ARG A 18 3.03 8.04 7.29
C ARG A 18 2.41 6.75 7.80
N LEU A 19 1.48 6.15 7.04
CA LEU A 19 0.92 4.85 7.36
C LEU A 19 2.03 3.78 7.39
N LEU A 20 2.86 3.73 6.34
CA LEU A 20 3.96 2.77 6.23
C LEU A 20 4.99 2.96 7.35
N GLU A 21 5.39 4.21 7.63
CA GLU A 21 6.25 4.54 8.77
C GLU A 21 5.66 4.05 10.10
N GLY A 22 4.35 4.22 10.30
CA GLY A 22 3.65 3.75 11.49
C GLY A 22 3.68 2.22 11.64
N LEU A 23 3.49 1.48 10.53
CA LEU A 23 3.59 0.02 10.53
C LEU A 23 4.98 -0.47 10.97
N GLY A 24 6.05 0.20 10.49
CA GLY A 24 7.43 -0.16 10.83
C GLY A 24 7.83 0.13 12.30
N ARG A 25 7.08 0.97 13.02
CA ARG A 25 7.38 1.32 14.43
C ARG A 25 6.83 0.33 15.46
N CYS A 26 5.91 -0.54 15.06
CA CYS A 26 5.28 -1.52 15.94
C CYS A 26 5.89 -2.91 15.70
N ALA A 27 5.09 -3.98 15.73
CA ALA A 27 5.45 -5.26 15.15
C ALA A 27 5.22 -5.16 13.63
N PRO A 28 6.27 -5.08 12.78
CA PRO A 28 6.09 -4.93 11.34
C PRO A 28 5.34 -6.13 10.77
N PRO A 29 4.47 -5.92 9.76
CA PRO A 29 3.84 -7.04 9.07
C PRO A 29 4.88 -7.81 8.26
N ASP A 30 4.54 -9.03 7.84
CA ASP A 30 5.39 -9.79 6.92
C ASP A 30 5.48 -9.08 5.56
N GLU A 31 4.45 -8.30 5.20
CA GLU A 31 4.44 -7.44 4.02
C GLU A 31 3.39 -6.32 4.12
N ALA A 32 3.63 -5.23 3.39
CA ALA A 32 2.61 -4.26 3.02
C ALA A 32 2.44 -4.19 1.50
N VAL A 33 1.20 -4.31 1.05
CA VAL A 33 0.80 -4.22 -0.36
C VAL A 33 0.06 -2.91 -0.58
N VAL A 34 0.66 -2.05 -1.40
CA VAL A 34 0.05 -0.78 -1.82
C VAL A 34 -0.61 -1.00 -3.18
N VAL A 35 -1.94 -0.90 -3.22
CA VAL A 35 -2.67 -0.86 -4.48
C VAL A 35 -2.82 0.60 -4.91
N GLU A 36 -2.03 0.97 -5.91
CA GLU A 36 -1.94 2.31 -6.45
C GLU A 36 -2.99 2.54 -7.54
N MET A 37 -3.94 3.43 -7.27
CA MET A 37 -5.06 3.77 -8.16
C MET A 37 -4.96 5.20 -8.74
N GLY A 38 -3.98 6.00 -8.30
CA GLY A 38 -3.75 7.38 -8.71
C GLY A 38 -2.58 7.59 -9.66
N GLY A 39 -1.83 6.52 -9.97
CA GLY A 39 -0.70 6.57 -10.91
C GLY A 39 0.62 7.07 -10.30
N ASP A 40 0.73 7.14 -8.98
CA ASP A 40 1.98 7.54 -8.32
C ASP A 40 3.09 6.50 -8.55
N THR A 41 4.21 6.94 -9.10
CA THR A 41 5.40 6.13 -9.38
C THR A 41 6.59 6.47 -8.48
N ALA A 42 6.42 7.40 -7.53
CA ALA A 42 7.46 7.74 -6.59
C ALA A 42 7.91 6.49 -5.80
N PRO A 43 9.21 6.34 -5.51
CA PRO A 43 9.69 5.17 -4.79
C PRO A 43 9.03 5.05 -3.42
N LEU A 44 8.76 3.81 -3.01
CA LEU A 44 8.30 3.52 -1.65
C LEU A 44 9.46 3.65 -0.67
N PRO A 45 9.21 4.06 0.59
CA PRO A 45 10.26 4.12 1.60
C PRO A 45 10.78 2.71 1.93
N ASP A 46 12.08 2.61 2.19
CA ASP A 46 12.66 1.40 2.80
C ASP A 46 12.55 1.51 4.33
N LEU A 47 11.73 0.64 4.93
CA LEU A 47 11.38 0.67 6.36
C LEU A 47 11.75 -0.63 7.08
N GLY A 48 12.59 -1.47 6.47
CA GLY A 48 13.06 -2.72 7.08
C GLY A 48 12.05 -3.88 7.08
N PHE A 49 10.96 -3.76 6.31
CA PHE A 49 10.03 -4.85 6.03
C PHE A 49 9.57 -4.78 4.55
N PRO A 50 9.08 -5.88 3.95
CA PRO A 50 8.69 -5.90 2.55
C PRO A 50 7.51 -4.97 2.25
N ILE A 51 7.69 -4.06 1.29
CA ILE A 51 6.62 -3.20 0.78
C ILE A 51 6.60 -3.34 -0.75
N ARG A 52 5.47 -3.77 -1.30
CA ARG A 52 5.26 -3.84 -2.75
C ARG A 52 4.14 -2.93 -3.22
N ARG A 53 4.22 -2.48 -4.47
CA ARG A 53 3.18 -1.70 -5.14
C ARG A 53 2.59 -2.49 -6.31
N THR A 54 1.27 -2.52 -6.40
CA THR A 54 0.51 -3.00 -7.55
C THR A 54 -0.30 -1.85 -8.11
N HIS A 55 -0.22 -1.59 -9.42
CA HIS A 55 -1.01 -0.53 -10.05
C HIS A 55 -2.36 -1.07 -10.53
N LEU A 56 -3.45 -0.35 -10.23
CA LEU A 56 -4.79 -0.63 -10.73
C LEU A 56 -5.36 0.62 -11.40
N SER A 57 -5.42 0.58 -12.74
CA SER A 57 -6.00 1.66 -13.53
C SER A 57 -7.45 1.33 -13.88
N LEU A 58 -8.38 1.83 -13.06
CA LEU A 58 -9.81 1.73 -13.28
C LEU A 58 -10.47 3.07 -12.89
N ASP A 59 -11.53 3.43 -13.61
CA ASP A 59 -12.24 4.69 -13.36
C ASP A 59 -12.98 4.69 -12.02
N GLY A 60 -13.16 5.88 -11.45
CA GLY A 60 -13.87 6.07 -10.18
C GLY A 60 -13.12 5.55 -8.96
N LEU A 61 -13.83 4.89 -8.06
CA LEU A 61 -13.30 4.32 -6.80
C LEU A 61 -13.70 2.85 -6.66
N PRO A 62 -13.13 1.93 -7.47
CA PRO A 62 -13.46 0.50 -7.41
C PRO A 62 -12.77 -0.20 -6.23
N LEU A 63 -13.16 0.17 -5.01
CA LEU A 63 -12.49 -0.24 -3.77
C LEU A 63 -12.44 -1.76 -3.58
N ALA A 64 -13.50 -2.48 -4.01
CA ALA A 64 -13.53 -3.94 -3.94
C ALA A 64 -12.50 -4.59 -4.88
N ALA A 65 -12.42 -4.12 -6.13
CA ALA A 65 -11.43 -4.61 -7.09
C ALA A 65 -10.01 -4.26 -6.63
N ALA A 66 -9.80 -3.04 -6.13
CA ALA A 66 -8.54 -2.58 -5.58
C ALA A 66 -8.09 -3.44 -4.41
N ARG A 67 -8.96 -3.70 -3.42
CA ARG A 67 -8.65 -4.62 -2.32
C ARG A 67 -8.28 -6.02 -2.83
N ASN A 68 -9.03 -6.55 -3.79
CA ASN A 68 -8.79 -7.90 -4.31
C ASN A 68 -7.48 -8.02 -5.10
N ALA A 69 -7.04 -6.94 -5.75
CA ALA A 69 -5.76 -6.91 -6.47
C ALA A 69 -4.53 -6.92 -5.54
N GLY A 70 -4.71 -6.62 -4.25
CA GLY A 70 -3.65 -6.67 -3.24
C GLY A 70 -3.56 -7.99 -2.46
N ARG A 71 -4.40 -8.98 -2.80
CA ARG A 71 -4.37 -10.32 -2.18
C ARG A 71 -3.18 -11.14 -2.63
#